data_AF-A0A7X3RIB2-F1
#
_entry.id   AF-A0A7X3RIB2-F1
#
_cell.length_a   1.000
_cell.length_b   1.000
_cell.length_c   1.000
_cell.angle_alpha   90.00
_cell.angle_beta   90.00
_cell.angle_gamma   90.00
#
_symmetry.space_group_name_H-M   'P 1'
#
loop_
_entity.id
_entity.type
_entity.pdbx_description
1 polymer ?
#
loop_
_entity_poly.entity_id
_entity_poly.type
_entity_poly.pdbx_seq_one_letter_code
_entity_poly.pdbx_strand_id
1 'polypeptide(L)'
;MSISVKDRKILWTRAGNQCAFPGCRQELVEKVQDVGPDIVVGEEAHIVSRSRKGPRGCEPIPQEGVDSYTNIILLCPTHHNIVDSAPDIYTKQYMIDIKSAHEHRVRFNQPSDGYLLEVAATVPRAIGQAVNCWQIGGSIVVIYSYGSPPVRLDNDHWRAAGVRIGQLHATEDVHWLFDSSEAEPDIEYWPSDSKFHVVQETFLYDEKRLAPFVKHEFDLTRVPALSQVELLLDADPSLVVKIPDIVKEIRSINRGDYGDRLDVLLFQMWRAGLSDPVRVCEEFQRFKGAWWYSGAISEEVTSMSKELALVQRARPPI
;
A
#
# COMPACT_ATOMS: atom_id res chain seq x y z
N MET A 1 -39.61 -16.09 5.58
CA MET A 1 -38.97 -15.74 4.31
C MET A 1 -37.50 -16.04 4.46
N SER A 2 -36.87 -16.42 3.37
CA SER A 2 -35.47 -16.79 3.28
C SER A 2 -34.81 -15.87 2.27
N ILE A 3 -33.51 -15.66 2.43
CA ILE A 3 -32.66 -14.89 1.49
C ILE A 3 -32.91 -15.36 0.07
N SER A 4 -33.10 -14.42 -0.84
CA SER A 4 -33.33 -14.74 -2.26
C SER A 4 -32.10 -15.44 -2.85
N VAL A 5 -32.29 -16.30 -3.86
CA VAL A 5 -31.16 -16.94 -4.56
C VAL A 5 -30.20 -15.90 -5.14
N LYS A 6 -30.72 -14.76 -5.59
CA LYS A 6 -29.92 -13.64 -6.09
C LYS A 6 -29.03 -13.05 -4.99
N ASP A 7 -29.61 -12.70 -3.84
CA ASP A 7 -28.87 -12.08 -2.73
C ASP A 7 -27.86 -13.05 -2.12
N ARG A 8 -28.22 -14.32 -2.00
CA ARG A 8 -27.30 -15.38 -1.56
C ARG A 8 -26.09 -15.50 -2.50
N LYS A 9 -26.31 -15.54 -3.82
CA LYS A 9 -25.20 -15.57 -4.79
C LYS A 9 -24.30 -14.33 -4.64
N ILE A 10 -24.88 -13.14 -4.54
CA ILE A 10 -24.09 -11.90 -4.36
C ILE A 10 -23.28 -11.97 -3.06
N LEU A 11 -23.89 -12.39 -1.95
CA LEU A 11 -23.24 -12.51 -0.65
C LEU A 11 -22.03 -13.44 -0.72
N TRP A 12 -22.23 -14.68 -1.16
CA TRP A 12 -21.18 -15.68 -1.20
C TRP A 12 -20.07 -15.33 -2.19
N THR A 13 -20.42 -14.77 -3.36
CA THR A 13 -19.41 -14.31 -4.34
C THR A 13 -18.59 -13.16 -3.79
N ARG A 14 -19.20 -12.15 -3.16
CA ARG A 14 -18.47 -11.01 -2.60
C ARG A 14 -17.68 -11.36 -1.34
N ALA A 15 -18.12 -12.35 -0.58
CA ALA A 15 -17.40 -12.84 0.59
C ALA A 15 -16.23 -13.78 0.25
N GLY A 16 -16.14 -14.28 -0.99
CA GLY A 16 -14.96 -15.00 -1.49
C GLY A 16 -14.64 -16.29 -0.74
N ASN A 17 -15.66 -17.05 -0.33
CA ASN A 17 -15.52 -18.25 0.51
C ASN A 17 -14.79 -18.02 1.85
N GLN A 18 -14.78 -16.79 2.37
CA GLN A 18 -14.03 -16.46 3.59
C GLN A 18 -14.94 -15.79 4.63
N CYS A 19 -14.66 -16.09 5.90
CA CYS A 19 -15.28 -15.40 7.03
C CYS A 19 -15.00 -13.88 6.97
N ALA A 20 -16.04 -13.07 7.13
CA ALA A 20 -15.93 -11.60 7.11
C ALA A 20 -15.43 -10.98 8.42
N PHE A 21 -15.19 -11.77 9.47
CA PHE A 21 -14.70 -11.25 10.74
C PHE A 21 -13.22 -10.81 10.63
N PRO A 22 -12.83 -9.64 11.16
CA PRO A 22 -11.46 -9.16 11.09
C PRO A 22 -10.44 -10.16 11.65
N GLY A 23 -9.39 -10.45 10.87
CA GLY A 23 -8.34 -11.40 11.25
C GLY A 23 -8.69 -12.88 11.04
N CYS A 24 -9.94 -13.21 10.70
CA CYS A 24 -10.33 -14.58 10.37
C CYS A 24 -10.14 -14.86 8.87
N ARG A 25 -9.44 -15.95 8.53
CA ARG A 25 -9.24 -16.41 7.14
C ARG A 25 -9.85 -17.80 6.88
N GLN A 26 -10.76 -18.23 7.74
CA GLN A 26 -11.39 -19.55 7.63
C GLN A 26 -12.22 -19.65 6.33
N GLU A 27 -11.99 -20.73 5.59
CA GLU A 27 -12.82 -21.10 4.44
C GLU A 27 -14.21 -21.56 4.89
N LEU A 28 -15.24 -21.17 4.15
CA LEU A 28 -16.63 -21.42 4.52
C LEU A 28 -17.29 -22.57 3.76
N VAL A 29 -16.52 -23.16 2.84
CA VAL A 29 -16.79 -24.41 2.16
C VAL A 29 -15.56 -25.27 2.37
N GLU A 30 -15.71 -26.33 3.17
CA GLU A 30 -14.64 -27.27 3.48
C GLU A 30 -14.68 -28.45 2.52
N LYS A 31 -13.51 -28.80 1.95
CA LYS A 31 -13.35 -30.01 1.16
C LYS A 31 -13.09 -31.20 2.08
N VAL A 32 -13.95 -32.19 2.02
CA VAL A 32 -13.68 -33.49 2.65
C VAL A 32 -12.77 -34.28 1.71
N GLN A 33 -11.51 -34.46 2.07
CA GLN A 33 -10.59 -35.26 1.26
C GLN A 33 -11.10 -36.72 1.15
N ASP A 34 -11.10 -37.22 -0.09
CA ASP A 34 -11.26 -38.62 -0.50
C ASP A 34 -12.59 -39.37 -0.27
N VAL A 35 -13.68 -38.77 0.24
CA VAL A 35 -14.91 -39.55 0.48
C VAL A 35 -16.27 -38.83 0.36
N GLY A 36 -16.37 -37.52 0.08
CA GLY A 36 -17.68 -36.85 0.12
C GLY A 36 -17.83 -35.51 -0.61
N PRO A 37 -19.06 -34.97 -0.69
CA PRO A 37 -19.32 -33.64 -1.24
C PRO A 37 -18.76 -32.54 -0.32
N ASP A 38 -18.46 -31.38 -0.92
CA ASP A 38 -18.04 -30.18 -0.17
C ASP A 38 -19.07 -29.80 0.90
N ILE A 39 -18.59 -29.44 2.09
CA ILE A 39 -19.42 -29.08 3.24
C ILE A 39 -19.45 -27.57 3.39
N VAL A 40 -20.65 -26.98 3.33
CA VAL A 40 -20.84 -25.56 3.62
C VAL A 40 -20.90 -25.37 5.13
N VAL A 41 -19.88 -24.74 5.70
CA VAL A 41 -19.79 -24.41 7.14
C VAL A 41 -20.09 -22.95 7.44
N GLY A 42 -20.15 -22.09 6.41
CA GLY A 42 -20.47 -20.66 6.58
C GLY A 42 -21.92 -20.40 6.95
N GLU A 43 -22.12 -19.36 7.76
CA GLU A 43 -23.41 -18.92 8.27
C GLU A 43 -23.75 -17.52 7.75
N GLU A 44 -25.00 -17.35 7.32
CA GLU A 44 -25.57 -16.12 6.78
C GLU A 44 -26.18 -15.30 7.92
N ALA A 45 -25.38 -14.43 8.55
CA ALA A 45 -25.76 -13.69 9.74
C ALA A 45 -26.52 -12.40 9.38
N HIS A 46 -27.65 -12.14 10.03
CA HIS A 46 -28.33 -10.85 9.91
C HIS A 46 -27.61 -9.76 10.71
N ILE A 47 -27.27 -8.65 10.04
CA ILE A 47 -26.73 -7.44 10.67
C ILE A 47 -27.77 -6.82 11.61
N VAL A 48 -29.01 -6.72 11.16
CA VAL A 48 -30.15 -6.33 12.01
C VAL A 48 -31.15 -7.47 12.04
N SER A 49 -31.50 -7.90 13.25
CA SER A 49 -32.37 -9.05 13.47
C SER A 49 -33.81 -8.81 13.00
N ARG A 50 -34.44 -9.89 12.55
CA ARG A 50 -35.86 -9.96 12.17
C ARG A 50 -36.83 -9.69 13.34
N SER A 51 -36.38 -9.91 14.57
CA SER A 51 -37.19 -9.73 15.78
C SER A 51 -36.74 -8.49 16.54
N ARG A 52 -37.68 -7.71 17.09
CA ARG A 52 -37.37 -6.63 18.04
C ARG A 52 -36.61 -7.12 19.29
N LYS A 53 -36.71 -8.42 19.60
CA LYS A 53 -35.99 -9.06 20.71
C LYS A 53 -34.68 -9.74 20.29
N GLY A 54 -34.33 -9.68 19.01
CA GLY A 54 -33.06 -10.23 18.53
C GLY A 54 -31.89 -9.31 18.89
N PRO A 55 -30.64 -9.79 18.75
CA PRO A 55 -29.45 -9.12 19.27
C PRO A 55 -29.35 -7.63 18.89
N ARG A 56 -29.87 -7.22 17.72
CA ARG A 56 -29.79 -5.85 17.19
C ARG A 56 -31.15 -5.26 16.76
N GLY A 57 -32.26 -5.78 17.30
CA GLY A 57 -33.63 -5.47 16.86
C GLY A 57 -34.21 -4.12 17.33
N CYS A 58 -33.50 -3.00 17.18
CA CYS A 58 -33.97 -1.70 17.70
C CYS A 58 -34.78 -0.86 16.70
N GLU A 59 -34.56 -1.04 15.38
CA GLU A 59 -35.25 -0.27 14.33
C GLU A 59 -36.14 -1.17 13.46
N PRO A 60 -37.39 -0.79 13.16
CA PRO A 60 -38.22 -1.55 12.23
C PRO A 60 -37.67 -1.43 10.81
N ILE A 61 -36.97 -2.46 10.34
CA ILE A 61 -36.68 -2.61 8.91
C ILE A 61 -37.96 -3.11 8.23
N PRO A 62 -38.35 -2.54 7.06
CA PRO A 62 -39.40 -3.12 6.24
C PRO A 62 -39.14 -4.60 6.02
N GLN A 63 -40.19 -5.43 6.10
CA GLN A 63 -40.06 -6.89 6.06
C GLN A 63 -39.35 -7.40 4.78
N GLU A 64 -39.38 -6.60 3.72
CA GLU A 64 -38.69 -6.84 2.44
C GLU A 64 -37.16 -6.62 2.49
N GLY A 65 -36.66 -5.81 3.43
CA GLY A 65 -35.23 -5.49 3.57
C GLY A 65 -34.49 -6.31 4.62
N VAL A 66 -35.18 -7.20 5.35
CA VAL A 66 -34.55 -8.02 6.40
C VAL A 66 -33.67 -9.11 5.78
N ASP A 67 -34.13 -9.74 4.71
CA ASP A 67 -33.44 -10.84 4.03
C ASP A 67 -32.63 -10.37 2.79
N SER A 68 -32.37 -9.05 2.68
CA SER A 68 -31.58 -8.49 1.57
C SER A 68 -30.08 -8.67 1.79
N TYR A 69 -29.32 -8.76 0.71
CA TYR A 69 -27.85 -8.86 0.78
C TYR A 69 -27.21 -7.74 1.62
N THR A 70 -27.80 -6.53 1.63
CA THR A 70 -27.30 -5.38 2.41
C THR A 70 -27.41 -5.57 3.92
N ASN A 71 -28.31 -6.43 4.40
CA ASN A 71 -28.51 -6.70 5.82
C ASN A 71 -27.86 -8.00 6.29
N ILE A 72 -26.99 -8.62 5.47
CA ILE A 72 -26.46 -9.96 5.75
C ILE A 72 -24.95 -9.98 5.55
N ILE A 73 -24.26 -10.61 6.49
CA ILE A 73 -22.82 -10.82 6.48
C ILE A 73 -22.52 -12.32 6.57
N LEU A 74 -21.45 -12.76 5.90
CA LEU A 74 -21.07 -14.16 5.88
C LEU A 74 -19.95 -14.44 6.88
N LEU A 75 -20.18 -15.35 7.83
CA LEU A 75 -19.28 -15.65 8.96
C LEU A 75 -19.07 -17.16 9.13
N CYS A 76 -18.00 -17.56 9.81
CA CYS A 76 -17.89 -18.94 10.31
C CYS A 76 -18.73 -19.10 11.60
N PRO A 77 -19.08 -20.34 12.00
CA PRO A 77 -19.98 -20.58 13.15
C PRO A 77 -19.49 -19.94 14.45
N THR A 78 -18.17 -19.93 14.66
CA THR A 78 -17.53 -19.31 15.83
C THR A 78 -17.81 -17.81 15.87
N HIS A 79 -17.56 -17.09 14.78
CA HIS A 79 -17.72 -15.63 14.76
C HIS A 79 -19.19 -15.23 14.67
N HIS A 80 -20.04 -16.03 14.02
CA HIS A 80 -21.48 -15.84 14.06
C HIS A 80 -22.00 -15.85 15.51
N ASN A 81 -21.60 -16.85 16.31
CA ASN A 81 -21.98 -16.93 17.71
C ASN A 81 -21.43 -15.77 18.56
N ILE A 82 -20.17 -15.36 18.33
CA ILE A 82 -19.55 -14.23 19.04
C ILE A 82 -20.32 -12.93 18.81
N VAL A 83 -20.64 -12.60 17.55
CA VAL A 83 -21.30 -11.33 17.22
C VAL A 83 -22.74 -11.27 17.71
N ASP A 84 -23.43 -12.40 17.72
CA ASP A 84 -24.80 -12.50 18.23
C ASP A 84 -24.86 -12.43 19.76
N SER A 85 -23.82 -12.91 20.45
CA SER A 85 -23.75 -12.93 21.91
C SER A 85 -23.37 -11.58 22.54
N ALA A 86 -22.76 -10.66 21.77
CA ALA A 86 -22.30 -9.36 22.26
C ALA A 86 -22.74 -8.18 21.37
N PRO A 87 -24.05 -7.95 21.22
CA PRO A 87 -24.57 -6.93 20.30
C PRO A 87 -24.21 -5.48 20.67
N ASP A 88 -23.92 -5.21 21.94
CA ASP A 88 -23.47 -3.88 22.40
C ASP A 88 -22.05 -3.55 21.89
N ILE A 89 -21.23 -4.57 21.64
CA ILE A 89 -19.90 -4.44 21.04
C ILE A 89 -20.02 -4.49 19.51
N TYR A 90 -20.72 -5.49 19.00
CA TYR A 90 -20.90 -5.72 17.56
C TYR A 90 -22.15 -5.04 17.03
N THR A 91 -22.15 -3.71 17.14
CA THR A 91 -23.25 -2.85 16.73
C THR A 91 -23.57 -2.97 15.24
N LYS A 92 -24.77 -2.55 14.82
CA LYS A 92 -25.18 -2.48 13.40
C LYS A 92 -24.11 -1.83 12.52
N GLN A 93 -23.58 -0.68 12.97
CA GLN A 93 -22.57 0.06 12.21
C GLN A 93 -21.27 -0.75 12.08
N TYR A 94 -20.78 -1.31 13.18
CA TYR A 94 -19.59 -2.15 13.17
C TYR A 94 -19.71 -3.32 12.18
N MET A 95 -20.87 -3.99 12.16
CA MET A 95 -21.12 -5.11 11.24
C MET A 95 -21.14 -4.68 9.76
N ILE A 96 -21.66 -3.49 9.46
CA ILE A 96 -21.61 -2.90 8.11
C ILE A 96 -20.16 -2.61 7.73
N ASP A 97 -19.39 -2.02 8.64
CA ASP A 97 -18.00 -1.64 8.40
C ASP A 97 -17.12 -2.86 8.10
N ILE A 98 -17.22 -3.93 8.90
CA ILE A 98 -16.43 -5.15 8.66
C ILE A 98 -16.87 -5.89 7.39
N LYS A 99 -18.17 -5.88 7.04
CA LYS A 99 -18.66 -6.43 5.77
C LYS A 99 -18.06 -5.69 4.59
N SER A 100 -18.11 -4.35 4.63
CA SER A 100 -17.57 -3.50 3.58
C SER A 100 -16.06 -3.68 3.43
N ALA A 101 -15.32 -3.68 4.54
CA ALA A 101 -13.87 -3.90 4.54
C ALA A 101 -13.49 -5.29 3.99
N HIS A 102 -14.23 -6.33 4.38
CA HIS A 102 -14.01 -7.69 3.89
C HIS A 102 -14.27 -7.82 2.40
N GLU A 103 -15.42 -7.36 1.92
CA GLU A 103 -15.77 -7.49 0.50
C GLU A 103 -14.87 -6.62 -0.39
N HIS A 104 -14.42 -5.46 0.11
CA HIS A 104 -13.35 -4.70 -0.52
C HIS A 104 -12.08 -5.55 -0.65
N ARG A 105 -11.59 -6.11 0.46
CA ARG A 105 -10.42 -6.99 0.45
C ARG A 105 -10.58 -8.17 -0.51
N VAL A 106 -11.72 -8.85 -0.51
CA VAL A 106 -11.97 -9.99 -1.43
C VAL A 106 -11.97 -9.54 -2.89
N ARG A 107 -12.63 -8.41 -3.20
CA ARG A 107 -12.70 -7.88 -4.56
C ARG A 107 -11.32 -7.48 -5.10
N PHE A 108 -10.48 -6.88 -4.26
CA PHE A 108 -9.21 -6.31 -4.69
C PHE A 108 -7.99 -7.21 -4.43
N ASN A 109 -8.11 -8.27 -3.62
CA ASN A 109 -7.10 -9.33 -3.51
C ASN A 109 -7.35 -10.49 -4.51
N GLN A 110 -8.31 -10.37 -5.43
CA GLN A 110 -8.40 -11.31 -6.55
C GLN A 110 -7.43 -10.90 -7.67
N PRO A 111 -6.61 -11.83 -8.17
CA PRO A 111 -5.78 -11.60 -9.34
C PRO A 111 -6.62 -11.08 -10.51
N SER A 112 -6.23 -9.98 -11.12
CA SER A 112 -6.62 -9.69 -12.51
C SER A 112 -5.54 -10.11 -13.47
N ASP A 113 -5.99 -10.58 -14.62
CA ASP A 113 -5.33 -10.63 -15.92
C ASP A 113 -3.95 -9.96 -15.97
N GLY A 114 -2.95 -10.84 -15.96
CA GLY A 114 -1.55 -10.58 -15.67
C GLY A 114 -1.15 -11.57 -14.59
N TYR A 115 -0.98 -12.85 -14.96
CA TYR A 115 -0.88 -14.01 -14.05
C TYR A 115 -0.19 -13.65 -12.72
N LEU A 116 -1.00 -13.28 -11.72
CA LEU A 116 -0.59 -13.31 -10.34
C LEU A 116 -0.43 -14.80 -10.09
N LEU A 117 0.82 -15.27 -10.10
CA LEU A 117 1.06 -16.65 -9.69
C LEU A 117 0.53 -16.74 -8.25
N GLU A 118 -0.16 -17.83 -7.88
CA GLU A 118 -0.19 -18.18 -6.46
C GLU A 118 1.27 -18.16 -6.02
N VAL A 119 1.58 -17.42 -4.94
CA VAL A 119 2.95 -17.27 -4.44
C VAL A 119 3.51 -18.68 -4.23
N ALA A 120 4.19 -19.18 -5.26
CA ALA A 120 4.48 -20.59 -5.39
C ALA A 120 5.44 -20.97 -4.26
N ALA A 121 5.43 -22.25 -3.89
CA ALA A 121 6.33 -22.79 -2.86
C ALA A 121 7.83 -22.51 -3.11
N THR A 122 8.18 -22.03 -4.31
CA THR A 122 9.52 -21.62 -4.77
C THR A 122 9.91 -20.18 -4.45
N VAL A 123 9.03 -19.34 -3.90
CA VAL A 123 9.41 -17.98 -3.46
C VAL A 123 10.08 -18.06 -2.09
N PRO A 124 11.35 -17.61 -1.92
CA PRO A 124 12.02 -17.66 -0.63
C PRO A 124 11.27 -16.85 0.44
N ARG A 125 10.70 -17.54 1.44
CA ARG A 125 9.99 -16.91 2.57
C ARG A 125 10.90 -16.19 3.57
N ALA A 126 12.22 -16.24 3.36
CA ALA A 126 13.21 -15.77 4.33
C ALA A 126 13.24 -14.24 4.51
N ILE A 127 12.60 -13.45 3.63
CA ILE A 127 12.73 -11.99 3.59
C ILE A 127 11.42 -11.24 3.93
N GLY A 128 10.33 -11.98 4.19
CA GLY A 128 9.01 -11.43 4.53
C GLY A 128 7.86 -12.23 3.90
N GLN A 129 6.62 -11.78 4.09
CA GLN A 129 5.48 -12.35 3.37
C GLN A 129 5.41 -11.72 1.97
N ALA A 130 5.63 -12.54 0.94
CA ALA A 130 5.34 -12.13 -0.43
C ALA A 130 3.84 -11.87 -0.57
N VAL A 131 3.48 -10.69 -1.06
CA VAL A 131 2.09 -10.24 -1.18
C VAL A 131 1.59 -10.31 -2.62
N ASN A 132 2.45 -9.96 -3.59
CA ASN A 132 2.15 -10.03 -5.01
C ASN A 132 3.35 -10.64 -5.76
N CYS A 133 3.09 -11.33 -6.87
CA CYS A 133 4.13 -11.73 -7.81
C CYS A 133 3.61 -11.76 -9.25
N TRP A 134 4.49 -11.51 -10.21
CA TRP A 134 4.18 -11.53 -11.63
C TRP A 134 5.26 -12.29 -12.40
N GLN A 135 4.83 -13.10 -13.37
CA GLN A 135 5.72 -13.57 -14.41
C GLN A 135 5.69 -12.57 -15.57
N ILE A 136 6.83 -11.95 -15.84
CA ILE A 136 6.99 -10.91 -16.87
C ILE A 136 8.11 -11.36 -17.81
N GLY A 137 7.73 -11.79 -19.02
CA GLY A 137 8.63 -12.49 -19.92
C GLY A 137 9.21 -13.76 -19.26
N GLY A 138 10.54 -13.83 -19.19
CA GLY A 138 11.29 -14.94 -18.55
C GLY A 138 11.65 -14.69 -17.08
N SER A 139 11.23 -13.57 -16.49
CA SER A 139 11.54 -13.18 -15.12
C SER A 139 10.31 -13.30 -14.22
N ILE A 140 10.52 -13.56 -12.93
CA ILE A 140 9.47 -13.43 -11.92
C ILE A 140 9.81 -12.22 -11.04
N VAL A 141 8.87 -11.28 -10.91
CA VAL A 141 8.96 -10.18 -9.96
C VAL A 141 8.13 -10.51 -8.73
N VAL A 142 8.69 -10.32 -7.54
CA VAL A 142 8.04 -10.58 -6.26
C VAL A 142 8.04 -9.31 -5.42
N ILE A 143 6.90 -9.03 -4.79
CA ILE A 143 6.70 -7.93 -3.86
C ILE A 143 6.58 -8.50 -2.45
N TYR A 144 7.43 -8.01 -1.56
CA TYR A 144 7.35 -8.22 -0.12
C TYR A 144 6.79 -6.94 0.48
N SER A 145 5.82 -7.08 1.39
CA SER A 145 5.28 -5.94 2.14
C SER A 145 5.65 -6.09 3.60
N TYR A 146 6.12 -4.98 4.16
CA TYR A 146 6.37 -4.80 5.59
C TYR A 146 5.28 -3.95 6.24
N GLY A 147 4.67 -3.05 5.46
CA GLY A 147 3.59 -2.17 5.88
C GLY A 147 2.18 -2.71 5.61
N SER A 148 1.27 -1.77 5.32
CA SER A 148 -0.10 -2.13 4.95
C SER A 148 -0.12 -2.92 3.64
N PRO A 149 -1.02 -3.91 3.48
CA PRO A 149 -1.14 -4.66 2.24
C PRO A 149 -1.34 -3.73 1.03
N PRO A 150 -0.65 -3.98 -0.09
CA PRO A 150 -0.86 -3.21 -1.31
C PRO A 150 -2.32 -3.19 -1.74
N VAL A 151 -2.79 -2.03 -2.21
CA VAL A 151 -4.15 -1.83 -2.71
C VAL A 151 -4.11 -1.66 -4.22
N ARG A 152 -4.91 -2.45 -4.93
CA ARG A 152 -5.06 -2.29 -6.38
C ARG A 152 -6.00 -1.12 -6.70
N LEU A 153 -5.59 -0.29 -7.65
CA LEU A 153 -6.30 0.89 -8.13
C LEU A 153 -7.15 0.56 -9.38
N ASP A 154 -8.07 1.46 -9.75
CA ASP A 154 -8.97 1.28 -10.89
C ASP A 154 -8.27 1.26 -12.27
N ASN A 155 -7.03 1.75 -12.34
CA ASN A 155 -6.17 1.75 -13.54
C ASN A 155 -5.27 0.51 -13.64
N ASP A 156 -5.54 -0.55 -12.85
CA ASP A 156 -4.73 -1.76 -12.74
C ASP A 156 -3.31 -1.56 -12.18
N HIS A 157 -3.02 -0.38 -11.64
CA HIS A 157 -1.82 -0.15 -10.85
C HIS A 157 -2.04 -0.57 -9.39
N TRP A 158 -0.94 -0.65 -8.65
CA TRP A 158 -0.93 -0.99 -7.23
C TRP A 158 -0.34 0.15 -6.43
N ARG A 159 -0.98 0.48 -5.31
CA ARG A 159 -0.46 1.43 -4.33
C ARG A 159 0.00 0.69 -3.09
N ALA A 160 1.18 1.04 -2.57
CA ALA A 160 1.68 0.46 -1.33
C ALA A 160 2.66 1.38 -0.61
N ALA A 161 2.84 1.15 0.69
CA ALA A 161 3.91 1.71 1.51
C ALA A 161 4.71 0.58 2.13
N GLY A 162 6.01 0.80 2.37
CA GLY A 162 6.84 -0.21 3.05
C GLY A 162 6.95 -1.51 2.26
N VAL A 163 7.38 -1.46 1.00
CA VAL A 163 7.52 -2.64 0.14
C VAL A 163 8.92 -2.79 -0.42
N ARG A 164 9.30 -4.05 -0.63
CA ARG A 164 10.53 -4.42 -1.32
C ARG A 164 10.23 -5.29 -2.52
N ILE A 165 10.87 -4.98 -3.63
CA ILE A 165 10.60 -5.54 -4.95
C ILE A 165 11.85 -6.25 -5.44
N GLY A 166 11.71 -7.52 -5.78
CA GLY A 166 12.82 -8.36 -6.22
C GLY A 166 12.50 -9.09 -7.53
N GLN A 167 13.54 -9.32 -8.33
CA GLN A 167 13.53 -10.20 -9.49
C GLN A 167 14.12 -11.54 -9.09
N LEU A 168 13.38 -12.63 -9.24
CA LEU A 168 13.88 -13.99 -9.01
C LEU A 168 14.79 -14.43 -10.17
N HIS A 169 15.92 -15.01 -9.81
CA HIS A 169 16.85 -15.67 -10.72
C HIS A 169 16.58 -17.19 -10.77
N ALA A 170 17.04 -17.86 -11.83
CA ALA A 170 16.86 -19.30 -12.03
C ALA A 170 17.52 -20.17 -10.93
N THR A 171 18.44 -19.60 -10.15
CA THR A 171 19.11 -20.25 -9.00
C THR A 171 18.38 -20.04 -7.67
N GLU A 172 17.16 -19.51 -7.68
CA GLU A 172 16.36 -19.14 -6.49
C GLU A 172 16.87 -17.90 -5.72
N ASP A 173 17.95 -17.25 -6.20
CA ASP A 173 18.42 -15.98 -5.65
C ASP A 173 17.50 -14.81 -6.05
N VAL A 174 17.28 -13.86 -5.13
CA VAL A 174 16.49 -12.64 -5.38
C VAL A 174 17.42 -11.46 -5.65
N HIS A 175 17.31 -10.85 -6.82
CA HIS A 175 17.95 -9.59 -7.12
C HIS A 175 17.02 -8.42 -6.79
N TRP A 176 17.37 -7.61 -5.81
CA TRP A 176 16.56 -6.47 -5.37
C TRP A 176 16.54 -5.36 -6.41
N LEU A 177 15.34 -4.95 -6.79
CA LEU A 177 15.10 -3.88 -7.76
C LEU A 177 14.79 -2.57 -7.05
N PHE A 178 13.97 -2.62 -6.00
CA PHE A 178 13.47 -1.44 -5.31
C PHE A 178 13.14 -1.74 -3.85
N ASP A 179 13.30 -0.75 -2.99
CA ASP A 179 13.01 -0.84 -1.55
C ASP A 179 12.42 0.51 -1.12
N SER A 180 11.30 0.47 -0.41
CA SER A 180 10.68 1.65 0.20
C SER A 180 10.24 1.32 1.61
N SER A 181 10.40 2.29 2.51
CA SER A 181 10.05 2.16 3.93
C SER A 181 8.61 2.60 4.21
N GLU A 182 8.04 2.22 5.36
CA GLU A 182 6.71 2.69 5.78
C GLU A 182 6.66 4.20 6.11
N ALA A 183 7.83 4.80 6.37
CA ALA A 183 7.93 6.24 6.67
C ALA A 183 8.01 7.09 5.40
N GLU A 184 8.13 6.47 4.23
CA GLU A 184 8.12 7.15 2.94
C GLU A 184 6.69 7.25 2.40
N PRO A 185 6.40 8.23 1.51
CA PRO A 185 5.14 8.28 0.80
C PRO A 185 4.86 6.98 0.04
N ASP A 186 3.57 6.70 -0.13
CA ASP A 186 3.11 5.58 -0.94
C ASP A 186 3.75 5.60 -2.34
N ILE A 187 4.09 4.42 -2.83
CA ILE A 187 4.50 4.21 -4.21
C ILE A 187 3.31 3.68 -5.02
N GLU A 188 3.34 3.96 -6.31
CA GLU A 188 2.47 3.31 -7.30
C GLU A 188 3.30 2.40 -8.20
N TYR A 189 2.87 1.17 -8.47
CA TYR A 189 3.64 0.22 -9.27
C TYR A 189 2.77 -0.69 -10.12
N TRP A 190 3.30 -1.14 -11.26
CA TRP A 190 2.57 -2.01 -12.17
C TRP A 190 3.52 -2.78 -13.11
N PRO A 191 3.13 -4.01 -13.51
CA PRO A 191 3.81 -4.72 -14.58
C PRO A 191 3.37 -4.22 -15.97
N SER A 192 4.18 -4.51 -16.98
CA SER A 192 3.88 -4.39 -18.41
C SER A 192 4.65 -5.49 -19.16
N ASP A 193 4.46 -5.63 -20.48
CA ASP A 193 4.98 -6.75 -21.30
C ASP A 193 6.35 -7.31 -20.87
N SER A 194 7.39 -6.47 -20.89
CA SER A 194 8.77 -6.86 -20.52
C SER A 194 9.36 -5.97 -19.43
N LYS A 195 8.54 -5.14 -18.78
CA LYS A 195 9.01 -4.12 -17.85
C LYS A 195 8.17 -4.04 -16.60
N PHE A 196 8.78 -3.59 -15.52
CA PHE A 196 8.10 -3.27 -14.27
C PHE A 196 8.33 -1.81 -13.92
N HIS A 197 7.27 -1.12 -13.49
CA HIS A 197 7.28 0.31 -13.26
C HIS A 197 7.00 0.58 -11.78
N VAL A 198 7.70 1.57 -11.22
CA VAL A 198 7.47 2.10 -9.88
C VAL A 198 7.52 3.62 -9.94
N VAL A 199 6.49 4.30 -9.46
CA VAL A 199 6.46 5.74 -9.26
C VAL A 199 6.54 6.01 -7.76
N GLN A 200 7.57 6.73 -7.36
CA GLN A 200 7.68 7.29 -6.02
C GLN A 200 6.97 8.63 -5.97
N GLU A 201 6.17 8.84 -4.93
CA GLU A 201 5.64 10.16 -4.61
C GLU A 201 6.59 10.88 -3.63
N THR A 202 6.51 12.21 -3.62
CA THR A 202 7.13 13.07 -2.61
C THR A 202 6.11 14.09 -2.13
N PHE A 203 6.33 14.67 -0.95
CA PHE A 203 5.45 15.69 -0.40
C PHE A 203 5.96 17.09 -0.73
N LEU A 204 5.18 17.84 -1.52
CA LEU A 204 5.50 19.23 -1.83
C LEU A 204 4.99 20.13 -0.71
N TYR A 205 5.92 20.53 0.18
CA TYR A 205 5.60 21.27 1.40
C TYR A 205 4.82 22.58 1.12
N ASP A 206 5.27 23.37 0.14
CA ASP A 206 4.61 24.65 -0.23
C ASP A 206 3.18 24.46 -0.74
N GLU A 207 2.91 23.34 -1.39
CA GLU A 207 1.64 23.02 -2.04
C GLU A 207 0.75 22.14 -1.16
N LYS A 208 1.28 21.64 -0.05
CA LYS A 208 0.64 20.74 0.92
C LYS A 208 -0.04 19.54 0.26
N ARG A 209 0.65 18.91 -0.69
CA ARG A 209 0.15 17.76 -1.45
C ARG A 209 1.25 16.77 -1.79
N LEU A 210 0.86 15.53 -2.02
CA LEU A 210 1.72 14.54 -2.67
C LEU A 210 1.83 14.84 -4.18
N ALA A 211 2.98 14.51 -4.74
CA ALA A 211 3.26 14.64 -6.16
C ALA A 211 4.14 13.48 -6.64
N PRO A 212 3.92 12.97 -7.86
CA PRO A 212 4.86 12.06 -8.50
C PRO A 212 6.25 12.71 -8.59
N PHE A 213 7.25 12.01 -8.08
CA PHE A 213 8.62 12.51 -8.00
C PHE A 213 9.51 11.86 -9.03
N VAL A 214 9.65 10.54 -8.95
CA VAL A 214 10.57 9.77 -9.78
C VAL A 214 9.87 8.49 -10.24
N LYS A 215 10.03 8.15 -11.51
CA LYS A 215 9.64 6.87 -12.09
C LYS A 215 10.87 5.99 -12.27
N HIS A 216 10.82 4.80 -11.71
CA HIS A 216 11.74 3.70 -12.00
C HIS A 216 11.11 2.79 -13.04
N GLU A 217 11.88 2.44 -14.05
CA GLU A 217 11.52 1.43 -15.04
C GLU A 217 12.58 0.33 -15.01
N PHE A 218 12.13 -0.91 -14.83
CA PHE A 218 12.99 -2.09 -14.79
C PHE A 218 12.70 -2.95 -16.02
N ASP A 219 13.65 -3.03 -16.95
CA ASP A 219 13.58 -3.93 -18.10
C ASP A 219 14.02 -5.35 -17.69
N LEU A 220 13.06 -6.26 -17.73
CA LEU A 220 13.14 -7.63 -17.23
C LEU A 220 13.53 -8.65 -18.32
N THR A 221 13.95 -8.19 -19.49
CA THR A 221 14.51 -9.05 -20.56
C THR A 221 15.85 -9.71 -20.17
N ARG A 222 16.44 -9.31 -19.05
CA ARG A 222 17.68 -9.84 -18.48
C ARG A 222 17.65 -9.86 -16.96
N VAL A 223 18.54 -10.65 -16.37
CA VAL A 223 18.79 -10.68 -14.92
C VAL A 223 20.26 -10.30 -14.66
N PRO A 224 20.58 -9.26 -13.87
CA PRO A 224 19.63 -8.32 -13.27
C PRO A 224 19.00 -7.37 -14.32
N ALA A 225 17.78 -6.94 -14.01
CA ALA A 225 17.03 -5.98 -14.80
C ALA A 225 17.83 -4.70 -15.08
N LEU A 226 17.68 -4.13 -16.27
CA LEU A 226 18.18 -2.78 -16.53
C LEU A 226 17.25 -1.79 -15.84
N SER A 227 17.79 -0.95 -14.96
CA SER A 227 17.01 0.05 -14.23
C SER A 227 17.25 1.44 -14.79
N GLN A 228 16.20 2.05 -15.31
CA GLN A 228 16.15 3.44 -15.75
C GLN A 228 15.35 4.26 -14.74
N VAL A 229 15.73 5.53 -14.59
CA VAL A 229 15.10 6.46 -13.66
C VAL A 229 14.75 7.71 -14.44
N GLU A 230 13.51 8.16 -14.33
CA GLU A 230 12.97 9.36 -14.95
C GLU A 230 12.47 10.30 -13.86
N LEU A 231 12.86 11.57 -13.93
CA LEU A 231 12.34 12.59 -13.03
C LEU A 231 10.98 13.07 -13.55
N LEU A 232 9.94 12.95 -12.72
CA LEU A 232 8.58 13.40 -13.04
C LEU A 232 8.27 14.80 -12.51
N LEU A 233 9.07 15.29 -11.56
CA LEU A 233 8.89 16.59 -10.95
C LEU A 233 9.73 17.67 -11.65
N ASP A 234 9.09 18.76 -12.07
CA ASP A 234 9.77 19.87 -12.74
C ASP A 234 10.74 20.60 -11.83
N ALA A 235 11.92 20.90 -12.36
CA ALA A 235 12.92 21.71 -11.70
C ALA A 235 12.64 23.21 -11.95
N ASP A 236 12.82 24.06 -10.93
CA ASP A 236 12.79 25.52 -11.06
C ASP A 236 14.22 26.09 -11.01
N PRO A 237 14.81 26.47 -12.17
CA PRO A 237 16.17 26.99 -12.22
C PRO A 237 16.35 28.28 -11.41
N SER A 238 15.28 29.04 -11.14
CA SER A 238 15.36 30.27 -10.34
C SER A 238 15.75 30.00 -8.89
N LEU A 239 15.47 28.79 -8.37
CA LEU A 239 15.83 28.39 -7.02
C LEU A 239 17.34 28.15 -6.86
N VAL A 240 18.06 27.78 -7.92
CA VAL A 240 19.52 27.57 -7.88
C VAL A 240 20.27 28.84 -7.46
N VAL A 241 19.80 29.99 -7.94
CA VAL A 241 20.39 31.30 -7.61
C VAL A 241 20.16 31.65 -6.15
N LYS A 242 19.08 31.14 -5.54
CA LYS A 242 18.70 31.40 -4.14
C LYS A 242 19.40 30.49 -3.13
N ILE A 243 20.09 29.42 -3.56
CA ILE A 243 20.80 28.50 -2.64
C ILE A 243 21.67 29.24 -1.61
N PRO A 244 22.54 30.22 -1.98
CA PRO A 244 23.32 30.97 -1.00
C PRO A 244 22.48 31.71 0.04
N ASP A 245 21.36 32.28 -0.38
CA ASP A 245 20.46 33.04 0.48
C ASP A 245 19.74 32.10 1.47
N ILE A 246 19.27 30.96 1.00
CA ILE A 246 18.65 29.92 1.84
C ILE A 246 19.67 29.40 2.87
N VAL A 247 20.91 29.09 2.44
CA VAL A 247 21.98 28.64 3.35
C VAL A 247 22.31 29.70 4.40
N LYS A 248 22.36 30.98 4.00
CA LYS A 248 22.58 32.10 4.92
C LYS A 248 21.45 32.19 5.94
N GLU A 249 20.21 31.99 5.51
CA GLU A 249 19.04 32.02 6.40
C GLU A 249 19.06 30.87 7.40
N ILE A 250 19.31 29.63 6.95
CA ILE A 250 19.46 28.45 7.82
C ILE A 250 20.52 28.70 8.90
N ARG A 251 21.67 29.27 8.53
CA ARG A 251 22.76 29.57 9.47
C ARG A 251 22.42 30.68 10.48
N SER A 252 21.43 31.51 10.17
CA SER A 252 20.99 32.60 11.05
C SER A 252 19.94 32.17 12.09
N ILE A 253 19.43 30.94 12.02
CA ILE A 253 18.40 30.44 12.94
C ILE A 253 18.98 30.28 14.35
N ASN A 254 18.32 30.95 15.30
CA ASN A 254 18.62 30.81 16.73
C ASN A 254 17.94 29.60 17.33
N ARG A 255 18.48 29.08 18.45
CA ARG A 255 17.90 27.92 19.16
C ARG A 255 16.43 28.07 19.56
N GLY A 256 15.96 29.30 19.80
CA GLY A 256 14.58 29.59 20.16
C GLY A 256 13.61 29.74 18.98
N ASP A 257 14.12 29.94 17.76
CA ASP A 257 13.33 30.26 16.56
C ASP A 257 13.24 29.06 15.59
N TYR A 258 13.55 27.87 16.11
CA TYR A 258 13.79 26.63 15.36
C TYR A 258 12.60 26.21 14.50
N GLY A 259 11.48 25.87 15.17
CA GLY A 259 10.16 25.43 14.68
C GLY A 259 10.02 25.04 13.20
N ASP A 260 8.88 25.42 12.61
CA ASP A 260 8.56 25.11 11.21
C ASP A 260 9.47 25.83 10.21
N ARG A 261 10.23 26.84 10.67
CA ARG A 261 11.05 27.68 9.78
C ARG A 261 12.24 26.93 9.21
N LEU A 262 12.91 26.08 10.00
CA LEU A 262 14.01 25.28 9.47
C LEU A 262 13.51 24.30 8.41
N ASP A 263 12.41 23.59 8.69
CA ASP A 263 11.85 22.59 7.79
C ASP A 263 11.51 23.22 6.43
N VAL A 264 10.83 24.36 6.45
CA VAL A 264 10.53 25.13 5.22
C VAL A 264 11.80 25.42 4.41
N LEU A 265 12.88 25.86 5.06
CA LEU A 265 14.14 26.17 4.38
C LEU A 265 14.86 24.92 3.87
N LEU A 266 14.78 23.79 4.59
CA LEU A 266 15.31 22.50 4.14
C LEU A 266 14.53 21.98 2.92
N PHE A 267 13.21 22.11 2.90
CA PHE A 267 12.40 21.79 1.72
C PHE A 267 12.70 22.72 0.54
N GLN A 268 12.91 24.01 0.76
CA GLN A 268 13.35 24.93 -0.29
C GLN A 268 14.75 24.58 -0.83
N MET A 269 15.68 24.21 0.05
CA MET A 269 16.99 23.66 -0.32
C MET A 269 16.83 22.42 -1.21
N TRP A 270 16.01 21.44 -0.77
CA TRP A 270 15.74 20.23 -1.53
C TRP A 270 15.12 20.53 -2.90
N ARG A 271 14.15 21.45 -2.97
CA ARG A 271 13.51 21.87 -4.24
C ARG A 271 14.50 22.51 -5.20
N ALA A 272 15.46 23.30 -4.70
CA ALA A 272 16.57 23.82 -5.50
C ALA A 272 17.49 22.69 -6.02
N GLY A 273 17.60 21.60 -5.26
CA GLY A 273 18.37 20.40 -5.63
C GLY A 273 17.77 19.64 -6.81
N LEU A 274 16.47 19.83 -7.12
CA LEU A 274 15.90 19.31 -8.37
C LEU A 274 16.60 19.88 -9.60
N SER A 275 17.18 21.09 -9.50
CA SER A 275 17.99 21.74 -10.55
C SER A 275 19.49 21.49 -10.38
N ASP A 276 20.02 21.50 -9.16
CA ASP A 276 21.46 21.32 -8.87
C ASP A 276 21.68 20.37 -7.67
N PRO A 277 21.52 19.04 -7.87
CA PRO A 277 21.51 18.08 -6.77
C PRO A 277 22.87 17.97 -6.08
N VAL A 278 23.96 18.11 -6.83
CA VAL A 278 25.34 18.02 -6.31
C VAL A 278 25.59 19.13 -5.30
N ARG A 279 25.29 20.38 -5.69
CA ARG A 279 25.51 21.54 -4.82
C ARG A 279 24.69 21.49 -3.54
N VAL A 280 23.43 21.08 -3.63
CA VAL A 280 22.57 20.96 -2.44
C VAL A 280 23.06 19.89 -1.49
N CYS A 281 23.44 18.71 -2.01
CA CYS A 281 24.05 17.65 -1.21
C CYS A 281 25.34 18.12 -0.51
N GLU A 282 26.19 18.91 -1.17
CA GLU A 282 27.38 19.51 -0.52
C GLU A 282 27.01 20.44 0.65
N GLU A 283 25.99 21.28 0.49
CA GLU A 283 25.52 22.15 1.59
C GLU A 283 24.93 21.36 2.75
N PHE A 284 24.15 20.30 2.47
CA PHE A 284 23.68 19.37 3.50
C PHE A 284 24.83 18.73 4.28
N GLN A 285 25.92 18.33 3.60
CA GLN A 285 27.11 17.83 4.31
C GLN A 285 27.75 18.90 5.18
N ARG A 286 27.80 20.17 4.74
CA ARG A 286 28.36 21.28 5.53
C ARG A 286 27.54 21.60 6.78
N PHE A 287 26.26 21.23 6.82
CA PHE A 287 25.43 21.38 8.01
C PHE A 287 25.64 20.28 9.06
N LYS A 288 26.31 19.17 8.72
CA LYS A 288 26.63 18.13 9.72
C LYS A 288 27.44 18.73 10.87
N GLY A 289 26.98 18.51 12.09
CA GLY A 289 27.57 19.08 13.31
C GLY A 289 26.98 20.42 13.72
N ALA A 290 26.04 21.00 12.95
CA ALA A 290 25.20 22.07 13.45
C ALA A 290 24.38 21.57 14.66
N TRP A 291 24.12 22.44 15.63
CA TRP A 291 23.44 22.06 16.89
C TRP A 291 22.02 21.51 16.66
N TRP A 292 21.40 21.86 15.55
CA TRP A 292 20.08 21.37 15.14
C TRP A 292 20.11 20.11 14.28
N TYR A 293 21.27 19.73 13.76
CA TYR A 293 21.43 18.56 12.88
C TYR A 293 21.46 17.29 13.74
N SER A 294 20.30 16.85 14.22
CA SER A 294 20.19 15.66 15.08
C SER A 294 18.77 15.09 15.02
N GLY A 295 18.61 13.82 15.41
CA GLY A 295 17.31 13.14 15.46
C GLY A 295 16.58 13.19 14.11
N ALA A 296 15.28 13.49 14.16
CA ALA A 296 14.38 13.53 13.01
C ALA A 296 14.91 14.39 11.85
N ILE A 297 15.57 15.50 12.15
CA ILE A 297 16.01 16.46 11.14
C ILE A 297 17.24 15.95 10.40
N SER A 298 18.13 15.22 11.09
CA SER A 298 19.24 14.54 10.42
C SER A 298 18.78 13.37 9.55
N GLU A 299 17.68 12.71 9.90
CA GLU A 299 17.04 11.65 9.11
C GLU A 299 16.36 12.25 7.87
N GLU A 300 15.66 13.36 8.03
CA GLU A 300 15.03 14.11 6.94
C GLU A 300 16.05 14.60 5.91
N VAL A 301 17.14 15.26 6.33
CA VAL A 301 18.21 15.68 5.41
C VAL A 301 18.87 14.49 4.72
N THR A 302 18.97 13.35 5.41
CA THR A 302 19.48 12.11 4.81
C THR A 302 18.51 11.58 3.76
N SER A 303 17.20 11.62 4.01
CA SER A 303 16.16 11.25 3.04
C SER A 303 16.21 12.14 1.81
N MET A 304 16.22 13.47 2.01
CA MET A 304 16.36 14.47 0.95
C MET A 304 17.62 14.21 0.09
N SER A 305 18.76 13.87 0.73
CA SER A 305 19.99 13.55 0.00
C SER A 305 19.87 12.30 -0.87
N LYS A 306 19.11 11.27 -0.43
CA LYS A 306 18.85 10.06 -1.23
C LYS A 306 17.98 10.38 -2.44
N GLU A 307 16.95 11.20 -2.25
CA GLU A 307 16.09 11.67 -3.35
C GLU A 307 16.91 12.46 -4.39
N LEU A 308 17.80 13.36 -3.96
CA LEU A 308 18.66 14.10 -4.86
C LEU A 308 19.68 13.22 -5.62
N ALA A 309 20.09 12.09 -5.04
CA ALA A 309 20.88 11.10 -5.77
C ALA A 309 20.08 10.45 -6.91
N LEU A 310 18.76 10.26 -6.73
CA LEU A 310 17.87 9.81 -7.80
C LEU A 310 17.73 10.87 -8.90
N VAL A 311 17.60 12.15 -8.54
CA VAL A 311 17.60 13.27 -9.51
C VAL A 311 18.88 13.25 -10.35
N GLN A 312 20.04 13.05 -9.72
CA GLN A 312 21.31 12.96 -10.43
C GLN A 312 21.35 11.76 -11.39
N ARG A 313 20.83 10.60 -10.95
CA ARG A 313 20.77 9.38 -11.77
C ARG A 313 19.79 9.49 -12.94
N ALA A 314 18.72 10.25 -12.78
CA ALA A 314 17.71 10.47 -13.82
C ALA A 314 18.19 11.39 -14.96
N ARG A 315 19.29 12.11 -14.76
CA ARG A 315 19.85 13.00 -15.77
C ARG A 315 20.85 12.25 -16.65
N PRO A 316 20.81 12.43 -17.98
CA PRO A 316 21.85 11.88 -18.85
C PRO A 316 23.21 12.47 -18.43
N PRO A 317 24.31 11.68 -18.52
CA PRO A 317 25.64 12.22 -18.34
C PRO A 317 25.87 13.33 -19.38
N ILE A 318 26.27 14.51 -18.90
CA ILE A 318 26.67 15.65 -19.74
C ILE A 318 27.95 15.33 -20.49
#